data_AF-A0A529GEN7-F1
#
_entry.id   AF-A0A529GEN7-F1
#
_cell.length_a   1.000
_cell.length_b   1.000
_cell.length_c   1.000
_cell.angle_alpha   90.00
_cell.angle_beta   90.00
_cell.angle_gamma   90.00
#
_symmetry.space_group_name_H-M   'P 1'
#
loop_
_entity.id
_entity.type
_entity.pdbx_description
1 polymer ?
#
loop_
_entity_poly.entity_id
_entity_poly.type
_entity_poly.pdbx_seq_one_letter_code
_entity_poly.pdbx_strand_id
1 'polypeptide(L)'
;MFARDGTAYLDFLMGCSSLNYGHNPPELKSALADYIAGDGITHGLDLYNEAKESFLREFHETILRPRQLDYVVQFPGPTGANAVEAALKLARKITGRSNIIAFTNGFHGVSLGALSCTGNRYHRAAAGQLLGGVARLPYDGYLGTAVDTADYLDRLLSDPSSGVDAPAAVIVETVQGEGGLNVAGTAWLQKVAAIARRHEALLIVDDIQAGVGRTDAFFSFEAAGLRPDIVTMAKSISGYGLPMALVLIDRKLDKWEP
;
A
#
# COMPACT_ATOMS: atom_id res chain seq x y z
N MET A 1 6.70 0.23 26.74
CA MET A 1 7.21 -1.17 26.73
C MET A 1 8.10 -1.39 27.93
N PHE A 2 8.24 -2.63 28.41
CA PHE A 2 9.11 -2.95 29.55
C PHE A 2 10.16 -3.99 29.13
N ALA A 3 11.42 -3.76 29.50
CA ALA A 3 12.47 -4.76 29.35
C ALA A 3 12.44 -5.79 30.48
N ARG A 4 13.25 -6.85 30.34
CA ARG A 4 13.34 -7.96 31.32
C ARG A 4 13.74 -7.49 32.73
N ASP A 5 14.53 -6.44 32.83
CA ASP A 5 14.98 -5.84 34.10
C ASP A 5 13.97 -4.84 34.71
N GLY A 6 12.81 -4.65 34.07
CA GLY A 6 11.78 -3.72 34.49
C GLY A 6 11.94 -2.30 33.93
N THR A 7 13.00 -2.01 33.16
CA THR A 7 13.18 -0.69 32.54
C THR A 7 12.01 -0.36 31.62
N ALA A 8 11.40 0.81 31.82
CA ALA A 8 10.31 1.30 30.99
C ALA A 8 10.84 2.11 29.80
N TYR A 9 10.28 1.86 28.62
CA TYR A 9 10.57 2.57 27.37
C TYR A 9 9.31 3.20 26.81
N LEU A 10 9.42 4.47 26.43
CA LEU A 10 8.47 5.11 25.53
C LEU A 10 8.74 4.59 24.11
N ASP A 11 7.70 4.05 23.47
CA ASP A 11 7.82 3.48 22.14
C ASP A 11 7.42 4.51 21.08
N PHE A 12 8.39 4.99 20.30
CA PHE A 12 8.13 5.83 19.11
C PHE A 12 8.26 5.03 17.80
N LEU A 13 8.64 3.76 17.87
CA LEU A 13 8.69 2.87 16.71
C LEU A 13 7.29 2.32 16.39
N MET A 14 6.50 2.02 17.42
CA MET A 14 5.11 1.53 17.32
C MET A 14 5.00 0.33 16.38
N GLY A 15 5.94 -0.61 16.50
CA GLY A 15 6.03 -1.78 15.62
C GLY A 15 6.18 -1.42 14.15
N CYS A 16 6.96 -0.38 13.82
CA CYS A 16 7.11 0.14 12.47
C CYS A 16 5.74 0.54 11.88
N SER A 17 4.99 1.36 12.63
CA SER A 17 3.62 1.80 12.29
C SER A 17 2.57 0.68 12.23
N SER A 18 2.82 -0.48 12.88
CA SER A 18 1.82 -1.56 13.01
C SER A 18 0.88 -1.38 14.21
N LEU A 19 1.21 -0.45 15.11
CA LEU A 19 0.47 -0.19 16.34
C LEU A 19 0.02 1.27 16.43
N ASN A 20 -0.68 1.79 15.41
CA ASN A 20 -1.20 3.17 15.42
C ASN A 20 -2.08 3.47 16.65
N TYR A 21 -2.72 2.44 17.22
CA TYR A 21 -3.58 2.54 18.41
C TYR A 21 -2.89 2.20 19.73
N GLY A 22 -1.58 1.96 19.72
CA GLY A 22 -0.82 1.56 20.91
C GLY A 22 -0.76 0.06 21.17
N HIS A 23 -0.08 -0.28 22.27
CA HIS A 23 0.08 -1.66 22.72
C HIS A 23 -1.13 -2.09 23.54
N ASN A 24 -1.81 -3.15 23.10
CA ASN A 24 -2.94 -3.78 23.81
C ASN A 24 -4.07 -2.80 24.23
N PRO A 25 -4.62 -1.99 23.31
CA PRO A 25 -5.72 -1.09 23.65
C PRO A 25 -6.90 -1.89 24.24
N PRO A 26 -7.47 -1.48 25.39
CA PRO A 26 -8.42 -2.29 26.15
C PRO A 26 -9.61 -2.79 25.33
N GLU A 27 -10.15 -1.95 24.47
CA GLU A 27 -11.33 -2.22 23.65
C GLU A 27 -11.04 -3.32 22.62
N LEU A 28 -9.91 -3.22 21.90
CA LEU A 28 -9.51 -4.25 20.93
C LEU A 28 -9.07 -5.55 21.62
N LYS A 29 -8.46 -5.44 22.80
CA LYS A 29 -8.06 -6.60 23.61
C LYS A 29 -9.30 -7.41 24.03
N SER A 30 -10.34 -6.74 24.52
CA SER A 30 -11.58 -7.40 24.92
C SER A 30 -12.23 -8.10 23.73
N ALA A 31 -12.42 -7.37 22.61
CA ALA A 31 -13.04 -7.93 21.41
C ALA A 31 -12.31 -9.19 20.89
N LEU A 32 -10.97 -9.19 20.90
CA LEU A 32 -10.18 -10.35 20.53
C LEU A 32 -10.35 -11.51 21.53
N ALA A 33 -10.31 -11.23 22.84
CA ALA A 33 -10.44 -12.27 23.86
C ALA A 33 -11.84 -12.91 23.84
N ASP A 34 -12.88 -12.11 23.65
CA ASP A 34 -14.28 -12.56 23.59
C ASP A 34 -14.51 -13.45 22.36
N TYR A 35 -13.95 -13.10 21.20
CA TYR A 35 -14.03 -13.93 19.99
C TYR A 35 -13.37 -15.31 20.18
N ILE A 36 -12.20 -15.34 20.85
CA ILE A 36 -11.50 -16.60 21.16
C ILE A 36 -12.30 -17.43 22.17
N ALA A 37 -12.81 -16.81 23.25
CA ALA A 37 -13.56 -17.51 24.29
C ALA A 37 -14.92 -18.04 23.78
N GLY A 38 -15.46 -17.47 22.72
CA GLY A 38 -16.67 -17.93 22.04
C GLY A 38 -16.46 -19.06 21.02
N ASP A 39 -15.25 -19.65 20.93
CA ASP A 39 -14.89 -20.68 19.95
C ASP A 39 -15.18 -20.27 18.49
N GLY A 40 -15.01 -18.98 18.19
CA GLY A 40 -15.18 -18.44 16.84
C GLY A 40 -14.23 -19.10 15.83
N ILE A 41 -14.61 -19.11 14.55
CA ILE A 41 -13.76 -19.71 13.50
C ILE A 41 -12.38 -19.04 13.46
N THR A 42 -11.34 -19.82 13.74
CA THR A 42 -9.96 -19.30 13.76
C THR A 42 -9.40 -19.07 12.35
N HIS A 43 -9.72 -19.95 11.40
CA HIS A 43 -9.20 -19.88 10.04
C HIS A 43 -10.18 -20.50 9.03
N GLY A 44 -10.68 -19.69 8.10
CA GLY A 44 -11.68 -20.10 7.12
C GLY A 44 -11.21 -20.14 5.67
N LEU A 45 -9.96 -19.79 5.36
CA LEU A 45 -9.53 -19.48 3.98
C LEU A 45 -10.55 -18.50 3.32
N ASP A 46 -11.13 -18.91 2.19
CA ASP A 46 -12.09 -18.13 1.43
C ASP A 46 -13.53 -18.28 1.91
N LEU A 47 -13.80 -19.15 2.90
CA LEU A 47 -15.15 -19.36 3.41
C LEU A 47 -15.75 -18.06 3.97
N TYR A 48 -17.02 -17.84 3.62
CA TYR A 48 -17.85 -16.84 4.26
C TYR A 48 -18.00 -17.16 5.75
N ASN A 49 -17.86 -16.14 6.58
CA ASN A 49 -18.07 -16.23 8.02
C ASN A 49 -18.45 -14.85 8.57
N GLU A 50 -19.08 -14.85 9.74
CA GLU A 50 -19.64 -13.65 10.37
C GLU A 50 -18.57 -12.60 10.69
N ALA A 51 -17.37 -13.00 11.10
CA ALA A 51 -16.28 -12.06 11.39
C ALA A 51 -15.82 -11.32 10.12
N LYS A 52 -15.66 -12.05 9.00
CA LYS A 52 -15.32 -11.48 7.68
C LYS A 52 -16.41 -10.55 7.17
N GLU A 53 -17.67 -10.97 7.26
CA GLU A 53 -18.83 -10.14 6.87
C GLU A 53 -18.90 -8.86 7.71
N SER A 54 -18.78 -8.98 9.03
CA SER A 54 -18.81 -7.86 9.97
C SER A 54 -17.69 -6.86 9.68
N PHE A 55 -16.46 -7.35 9.48
CA PHE A 55 -15.32 -6.52 9.08
C PHE A 55 -15.61 -5.77 7.77
N LEU A 56 -16.07 -6.46 6.72
CA LEU A 56 -16.35 -5.85 5.42
C LEU A 56 -17.46 -4.79 5.51
N ARG A 57 -18.52 -5.09 6.27
CA ARG A 57 -19.62 -4.14 6.51
C ARG A 57 -19.11 -2.89 7.23
N GLU A 58 -18.44 -3.04 8.38
CA GLU A 58 -17.99 -1.87 9.15
C GLU A 58 -16.91 -1.07 8.43
N PHE A 59 -16.00 -1.75 7.72
CA PHE A 59 -15.03 -1.08 6.88
C PHE A 59 -15.71 -0.27 5.77
N HIS A 60 -16.75 -0.83 5.12
CA HIS A 60 -17.52 -0.08 4.13
C HIS A 60 -18.25 1.12 4.74
N GLU A 61 -19.04 0.91 5.80
CA GLU A 61 -19.88 1.96 6.42
C GLU A 61 -19.05 3.09 7.05
N THR A 62 -17.97 2.74 7.74
CA THR A 62 -17.19 3.70 8.53
C THR A 62 -16.05 4.33 7.72
N ILE A 63 -15.42 3.56 6.84
CA ILE A 63 -14.23 4.02 6.11
C ILE A 63 -14.58 4.46 4.69
N LEU A 64 -15.15 3.56 3.88
CA LEU A 64 -15.28 3.79 2.43
C LEU A 64 -16.43 4.73 2.07
N ARG A 65 -17.63 4.51 2.63
CA ARG A 65 -18.85 5.25 2.30
C ARG A 65 -18.73 6.75 2.59
N PRO A 66 -18.23 7.21 3.76
CA PRO A 66 -18.08 8.65 4.02
C PRO A 66 -17.11 9.34 3.05
N ARG A 67 -16.18 8.58 2.47
CA ARG A 67 -15.17 9.05 1.50
C ARG A 67 -15.61 8.93 0.05
N GLN A 68 -16.80 8.38 -0.19
CA GLN A 68 -17.35 8.11 -1.52
C GLN A 68 -16.39 7.25 -2.37
N LEU A 69 -15.80 6.22 -1.74
CA LEU A 69 -14.92 5.25 -2.39
C LEU A 69 -15.69 3.95 -2.63
N ASP A 70 -15.86 3.56 -3.90
CA ASP A 70 -16.48 2.28 -4.27
C ASP A 70 -15.40 1.22 -4.54
N TYR A 71 -14.86 0.68 -3.46
CA TYR A 71 -13.87 -0.37 -3.50
C TYR A 71 -14.46 -1.73 -3.10
N VAL A 72 -14.03 -2.77 -3.80
CA VAL A 72 -14.10 -4.15 -3.31
C VAL A 72 -12.81 -4.49 -2.56
N VAL A 73 -12.86 -5.50 -1.70
CA VAL A 73 -11.75 -5.88 -0.82
C VAL A 73 -11.27 -7.29 -1.18
N GLN A 74 -10.00 -7.41 -1.56
CA GLN A 74 -9.30 -8.68 -1.63
C GLN A 74 -8.48 -8.88 -0.35
N PHE A 75 -8.58 -10.07 0.24
CA PHE A 75 -7.72 -10.52 1.35
C PHE A 75 -6.58 -11.37 0.80
N PRO A 76 -5.38 -10.80 0.55
CA PRO A 76 -4.21 -11.59 0.18
C PRO A 76 -3.67 -12.38 1.39
N GLY A 77 -2.53 -13.06 1.21
CA GLY A 77 -1.71 -13.49 2.36
C GLY A 77 -1.46 -12.31 3.31
N PRO A 78 -1.37 -12.52 4.64
CA PRO A 78 -1.52 -11.47 5.65
C PRO A 78 -0.25 -10.61 5.84
N THR A 79 0.39 -10.21 4.73
CA THR A 79 1.59 -9.38 4.72
C THR A 79 1.49 -8.28 3.67
N GLY A 80 2.20 -7.16 3.92
CA GLY A 80 2.28 -6.06 2.96
C GLY A 80 2.84 -6.47 1.60
N ALA A 81 3.86 -7.33 1.59
CA ALA A 81 4.45 -7.83 0.35
C ALA A 81 3.45 -8.67 -0.48
N ASN A 82 2.58 -9.46 0.16
CA ASN A 82 1.54 -10.18 -0.54
C ASN A 82 0.46 -9.25 -1.11
N ALA A 83 0.11 -8.17 -0.41
CA ALA A 83 -0.81 -7.15 -0.91
C ALA A 83 -0.23 -6.43 -2.14
N VAL A 84 1.04 -6.02 -2.07
CA VAL A 84 1.75 -5.42 -3.22
C VAL A 84 1.78 -6.39 -4.39
N GLU A 85 2.18 -7.65 -4.18
CA GLU A 85 2.22 -8.62 -5.28
C GLU A 85 0.84 -8.88 -5.91
N ALA A 86 -0.23 -8.94 -5.11
CA ALA A 86 -1.58 -9.07 -5.62
C ALA A 86 -1.99 -7.85 -6.45
N ALA A 87 -1.70 -6.64 -5.98
CA ALA A 87 -1.94 -5.39 -6.72
C ALA A 87 -1.18 -5.34 -8.05
N LEU A 88 0.11 -5.70 -8.05
CA LEU A 88 0.95 -5.74 -9.26
C LEU A 88 0.42 -6.77 -10.27
N LYS A 89 0.00 -7.95 -9.82
CA LYS A 89 -0.56 -9.00 -10.69
C LYS A 89 -1.90 -8.56 -11.28
N LEU A 90 -2.77 -7.96 -10.49
CA LEU A 90 -4.06 -7.47 -10.96
C LEU A 90 -3.88 -6.37 -12.02
N ALA A 91 -3.00 -5.39 -11.78
CA ALA A 91 -2.73 -4.34 -12.76
C ALA A 91 -2.23 -4.88 -14.10
N ARG A 92 -1.32 -5.86 -14.06
CA ARG A 92 -0.82 -6.54 -15.26
C ARG A 92 -1.93 -7.34 -15.97
N LYS A 93 -2.81 -8.04 -15.22
CA LYS A 93 -3.95 -8.78 -15.78
C LYS A 93 -4.94 -7.84 -16.48
N ILE A 94 -5.25 -6.68 -15.88
CA ILE A 94 -6.20 -5.71 -16.43
C ILE A 94 -5.68 -5.08 -17.72
N THR A 95 -4.42 -4.65 -17.71
CA THR A 95 -3.85 -3.86 -18.82
C THR A 95 -3.18 -4.71 -19.91
N GLY A 96 -2.83 -5.96 -19.61
CA GLY A 96 -1.98 -6.79 -20.47
C GLY A 96 -0.53 -6.31 -20.58
N ARG A 97 -0.13 -5.29 -19.81
CA ARG A 97 1.22 -4.71 -19.81
C ARG A 97 2.02 -5.31 -18.67
N SER A 98 3.35 -5.38 -18.81
CA SER A 98 4.24 -5.97 -17.79
C SER A 98 4.94 -4.91 -16.93
N ASN A 99 5.23 -3.74 -17.49
CA ASN A 99 6.02 -2.71 -16.82
C ASN A 99 5.23 -2.06 -15.67
N ILE A 100 5.94 -1.75 -14.58
CA ILE A 100 5.44 -1.01 -13.43
C ILE A 100 6.37 0.18 -13.23
N ILE A 101 5.83 1.38 -13.06
CA ILE A 101 6.62 2.51 -12.59
C ILE A 101 6.65 2.49 -11.07
N ALA A 102 7.86 2.47 -10.50
CA ALA A 102 8.11 2.66 -9.07
C ALA A 102 9.07 3.84 -8.86
N PHE A 103 9.15 4.36 -7.64
CA PHE A 103 9.95 5.56 -7.38
C PHE A 103 11.26 5.27 -6.61
N THR A 104 12.24 6.16 -6.74
CA THR A 104 13.46 6.17 -5.91
C THR A 104 13.08 6.15 -4.43
N ASN A 105 13.88 5.46 -3.61
CA ASN A 105 13.68 5.31 -2.17
C ASN A 105 12.42 4.54 -1.73
N GLY A 106 11.50 4.17 -2.64
CA GLY A 106 10.29 3.43 -2.28
C GLY A 106 10.57 2.07 -1.66
N PHE A 107 9.69 1.64 -0.77
CA PHE A 107 9.74 0.33 -0.12
C PHE A 107 8.36 -0.34 -0.18
N HIS A 108 8.29 -1.44 -0.93
CA HIS A 108 7.03 -2.15 -1.19
C HIS A 108 7.08 -3.62 -0.73
N GLY A 109 8.13 -4.00 0.00
CA GLY A 109 8.36 -5.35 0.50
C GLY A 109 9.60 -6.03 -0.08
N VAL A 110 9.80 -7.29 0.32
CA VAL A 110 11.06 -8.04 0.09
C VAL A 110 10.89 -9.41 -0.56
N SER A 111 9.65 -9.83 -0.88
CA SER A 111 9.43 -10.95 -1.80
C SER A 111 9.81 -10.52 -3.23
N LEU A 112 10.21 -11.43 -4.11
CA LEU A 112 10.81 -11.07 -5.42
C LEU A 112 9.96 -10.09 -6.25
N GLY A 113 8.63 -10.24 -6.24
CA GLY A 113 7.71 -9.32 -6.92
C GLY A 113 7.75 -7.92 -6.32
N ALA A 114 7.44 -7.81 -5.04
CA ALA A 114 7.50 -6.54 -4.29
C ALA A 114 8.89 -5.88 -4.31
N LEU A 115 9.95 -6.69 -4.16
CA LEU A 115 11.34 -6.27 -4.11
C LEU A 115 11.81 -5.60 -5.41
N SER A 116 11.23 -5.99 -6.55
CA SER A 116 11.52 -5.33 -7.83
C SER A 116 11.12 -3.84 -7.80
N CYS A 117 10.08 -3.48 -7.04
CA CYS A 117 9.64 -2.11 -6.81
C CYS A 117 10.45 -1.40 -5.70
N THR A 118 10.86 -2.12 -4.65
CA THR A 118 11.69 -1.58 -3.55
C THR A 118 13.05 -1.06 -4.03
N GLY A 119 13.43 0.17 -3.68
CA GLY A 119 14.65 0.83 -4.16
C GLY A 119 15.94 0.49 -3.40
N ASN A 120 15.83 0.16 -2.11
CA ASN A 120 16.99 0.01 -1.23
C ASN A 120 17.95 -1.12 -1.67
N ARG A 121 19.24 -0.80 -1.85
CA ARG A 121 20.24 -1.77 -2.33
C ARG A 121 20.43 -2.97 -1.39
N TYR A 122 20.32 -2.76 -0.08
CA TYR A 122 20.56 -3.81 0.92
C TYR A 122 19.56 -4.96 0.74
N HIS A 123 18.28 -4.63 0.61
CA HIS A 123 17.24 -5.64 0.35
C HIS A 123 17.41 -6.28 -1.04
N ARG A 124 17.71 -5.48 -2.07
CA ARG A 124 17.88 -6.01 -3.44
C ARG A 124 19.07 -6.93 -3.59
N ALA A 125 20.17 -6.67 -2.88
CA ALA A 125 21.40 -7.48 -2.96
C ALA A 125 21.18 -8.92 -2.48
N ALA A 126 20.23 -9.15 -1.57
CA ALA A 126 19.92 -10.48 -1.05
C ALA A 126 19.21 -11.40 -2.06
N ALA A 127 18.63 -10.84 -3.13
CA ALA A 127 17.87 -11.63 -4.12
C ALA A 127 18.73 -12.29 -5.20
N GLY A 128 19.99 -11.85 -5.39
CA GLY A 128 20.84 -12.28 -6.49
C GLY A 128 20.41 -11.71 -7.86
N GLN A 129 19.15 -11.95 -8.26
CA GLN A 129 18.55 -11.41 -9.48
C GLN A 129 17.14 -10.87 -9.21
N LEU A 130 16.88 -9.64 -9.65
CA LEU A 130 15.56 -9.03 -9.56
C LEU A 130 14.70 -9.43 -10.76
N LEU A 131 13.38 -9.47 -10.55
CA LEU A 131 12.43 -9.58 -11.66
C LEU A 131 12.47 -8.30 -12.51
N GLY A 132 12.39 -8.48 -13.83
CA GLY A 132 12.22 -7.38 -14.78
C GLY A 132 10.79 -6.81 -14.76
N GLY A 133 10.51 -5.86 -15.66
CA GLY A 133 9.19 -5.22 -15.76
C GLY A 133 8.92 -4.20 -14.65
N VAL A 134 9.96 -3.53 -14.16
CA VAL A 134 9.86 -2.35 -13.31
C VAL A 134 10.84 -1.29 -13.78
N ALA A 135 10.34 -0.09 -14.09
CA ALA A 135 11.15 1.10 -14.31
C ALA A 135 11.12 1.97 -13.04
N ARG A 136 12.30 2.34 -12.54
CA ARG A 136 12.43 3.19 -11.35
C ARG A 136 12.71 4.62 -11.74
N LEU A 137 11.85 5.54 -11.32
CA LEU A 137 11.96 6.96 -11.62
C LEU A 137 12.16 7.83 -10.38
N PRO A 138 12.71 9.04 -10.51
CA PRO A 138 12.88 9.96 -9.39
C PRO A 138 11.55 10.30 -8.71
N TYR A 139 11.49 10.14 -7.38
CA TYR A 139 10.38 10.61 -6.54
C TYR A 139 10.32 12.15 -6.50
N ASP A 140 9.29 12.71 -5.88
CA ASP A 140 9.21 14.15 -5.64
C ASP A 140 10.46 14.66 -4.90
N GLY A 141 10.97 15.81 -5.34
CA GLY A 141 12.17 16.45 -4.79
C GLY A 141 13.50 15.72 -5.02
N TYR A 142 13.51 14.50 -5.61
CA TYR A 142 14.73 13.69 -5.73
C TYR A 142 15.82 14.34 -6.59
N LEU A 143 15.43 15.11 -7.62
CA LEU A 143 16.36 15.87 -8.48
C LEU A 143 16.53 17.34 -8.03
N GLY A 144 16.15 17.66 -6.79
CA GLY A 144 16.14 19.01 -6.25
C GLY A 144 14.83 19.75 -6.54
N THR A 145 14.61 20.85 -5.82
CA THR A 145 13.34 21.60 -5.82
C THR A 145 13.02 22.33 -7.13
N ALA A 146 14.00 22.48 -8.01
CA ALA A 146 13.83 23.13 -9.31
C ALA A 146 13.28 22.20 -10.39
N VAL A 147 13.23 20.88 -10.12
CA VAL A 147 12.82 19.87 -11.10
C VAL A 147 11.55 19.17 -10.62
N ASP A 148 10.47 19.36 -11.36
CA ASP A 148 9.27 18.55 -11.18
C ASP A 148 9.50 17.17 -11.83
N THR A 149 9.77 16.18 -11.01
CA THR A 149 10.06 14.81 -11.48
C THR A 149 8.84 14.13 -12.12
N ALA A 150 7.62 14.64 -11.92
CA ALA A 150 6.44 14.17 -12.63
C ALA A 150 6.45 14.59 -14.12
N ASP A 151 7.04 15.75 -14.47
CA ASP A 151 7.24 16.11 -15.88
C ASP A 151 8.21 15.16 -16.59
N TYR A 152 9.25 14.72 -15.87
CA TYR A 152 10.19 13.74 -16.38
C TYR A 152 9.51 12.39 -16.65
N LEU A 153 8.66 11.93 -15.71
CA LEU A 153 7.81 10.75 -15.91
C LEU A 153 6.94 10.89 -17.17
N ASP A 154 6.20 11.99 -17.32
CA ASP A 154 5.30 12.20 -18.47
C ASP A 154 6.09 12.23 -19.79
N ARG A 155 7.26 12.85 -19.79
CA ARG A 155 8.14 12.91 -20.96
C ARG A 155 8.60 11.52 -21.40
N LEU A 156 9.00 10.67 -20.45
CA LEU A 156 9.42 9.29 -20.76
C LEU A 156 8.26 8.44 -21.30
N LEU A 157 7.07 8.56 -20.71
CA LEU A 157 5.91 7.80 -21.16
C LEU A 157 5.34 8.29 -22.50
N SER A 158 5.53 9.58 -22.83
CA SER A 158 5.05 10.17 -24.08
C SER A 158 6.03 10.01 -25.26
N ASP A 159 7.28 9.62 -25.01
CA ASP A 159 8.30 9.45 -26.04
C ASP A 159 8.44 7.96 -26.42
N PRO A 160 8.06 7.55 -27.64
CA PRO A 160 8.10 6.15 -28.07
C PRO A 160 9.53 5.59 -28.17
N SER A 161 10.56 6.44 -28.05
CA SER A 161 11.98 6.05 -28.07
C SER A 161 12.68 6.29 -26.72
N SER A 162 11.93 6.50 -25.63
CA SER A 162 12.49 6.72 -24.29
C SER A 162 13.17 5.48 -23.69
N GLY A 163 12.84 4.29 -24.18
CA GLY A 163 13.24 3.01 -23.59
C GLY A 163 12.42 2.60 -22.37
N VAL A 164 11.34 3.32 -22.03
CA VAL A 164 10.39 2.94 -20.99
C VAL A 164 9.11 2.42 -21.63
N ASP A 165 8.82 1.14 -21.41
CA ASP A 165 7.59 0.52 -21.90
C ASP A 165 6.35 1.13 -21.23
N ALA A 166 5.22 1.15 -21.96
CA ALA A 166 3.94 1.58 -21.41
C ALA A 166 3.60 0.77 -20.13
N PRO A 167 3.35 1.44 -18.99
CA PRO A 167 3.17 0.74 -17.73
C PRO A 167 1.75 0.18 -17.57
N ALA A 168 1.66 -0.93 -16.86
CA ALA A 168 0.42 -1.46 -16.29
C ALA A 168 -0.06 -0.60 -15.12
N ALA A 169 0.88 -0.12 -14.30
CA ALA A 169 0.60 0.73 -13.16
C ALA A 169 1.77 1.63 -12.77
N VAL A 170 1.44 2.69 -12.04
CA VAL A 170 2.36 3.50 -11.26
C VAL A 170 2.10 3.21 -9.78
N ILE A 171 3.08 2.69 -9.05
CA ILE A 171 3.00 2.42 -7.61
C ILE A 171 3.74 3.51 -6.82
N VAL A 172 3.09 4.06 -5.79
CA VAL A 172 3.61 5.18 -5.01
C VAL A 172 3.19 5.11 -3.54
N GLU A 173 4.11 5.41 -2.64
CA GLU A 173 3.80 5.82 -1.26
C GLU A 173 3.64 7.34 -1.27
N THR A 174 2.57 7.91 -0.70
CA THR A 174 2.42 9.39 -0.61
C THR A 174 3.42 10.02 0.36
N VAL A 175 3.82 9.24 1.37
CA VAL A 175 4.90 9.51 2.30
C VAL A 175 5.75 8.24 2.36
N GLN A 176 6.96 8.29 1.83
CA GLN A 176 7.87 7.14 1.84
C GLN A 176 8.40 6.92 3.25
N GLY A 177 8.07 5.80 3.89
CA GLY A 177 8.49 5.58 5.26
C GLY A 177 9.95 5.12 5.37
N GLU A 178 10.23 3.87 4.99
CA GLU A 178 11.60 3.31 4.99
C GLU A 178 12.57 4.05 4.06
N GLY A 179 12.03 4.80 3.09
CA GLY A 179 12.78 5.64 2.16
C GLY A 179 13.38 6.91 2.78
N GLY A 180 12.99 7.25 4.02
CA GLY A 180 13.51 8.41 4.76
C GLY A 180 12.48 9.46 5.16
N LEU A 181 11.20 9.10 5.28
CA LEU A 181 10.08 10.02 5.57
C LEU A 181 9.95 11.15 4.52
N ASN A 182 10.09 10.80 3.24
CA ASN A 182 9.95 11.76 2.14
C ASN A 182 8.47 12.00 1.84
N VAL A 183 7.97 13.20 2.13
CA VAL A 183 6.59 13.60 1.87
C VAL A 183 6.47 14.14 0.44
N ALA A 184 5.61 13.54 -0.40
CA ALA A 184 5.32 14.14 -1.70
C ALA A 184 4.39 15.34 -1.55
N GLY A 185 4.63 16.37 -2.36
CA GLY A 185 3.72 17.49 -2.52
C GLY A 185 2.41 17.06 -3.16
N THR A 186 1.30 17.66 -2.70
CA THR A 186 -0.03 17.41 -3.23
C THR A 186 -0.11 17.60 -4.76
N ALA A 187 0.50 18.67 -5.28
CA ALA A 187 0.51 18.95 -6.72
C ALA A 187 1.23 17.86 -7.51
N TRP A 188 2.34 17.34 -6.99
CA TRP A 188 3.10 16.25 -7.61
C TRP A 188 2.29 14.96 -7.64
N LEU A 189 1.64 14.59 -6.53
CA LEU A 189 0.78 13.41 -6.46
C LEU A 189 -0.40 13.49 -7.46
N GLN A 190 -1.05 14.65 -7.54
CA GLN A 190 -2.14 14.88 -8.50
C GLN A 190 -1.65 14.77 -9.95
N LYS A 191 -0.45 15.27 -10.22
CA LYS A 191 0.18 15.20 -11.55
C LYS A 191 0.54 13.76 -11.93
N VAL A 192 1.16 13.00 -11.02
CA VAL A 192 1.43 11.56 -11.21
C VAL A 192 0.14 10.79 -11.48
N ALA A 193 -0.93 11.04 -10.72
CA ALA A 193 -2.24 10.43 -10.94
C ALA A 193 -2.82 10.77 -12.33
N ALA A 194 -2.72 12.04 -12.74
CA ALA A 194 -3.18 12.48 -14.06
C ALA A 194 -2.37 11.86 -15.21
N ILE A 195 -1.05 11.70 -15.03
CA ILE A 195 -0.16 11.04 -15.98
C ILE A 195 -0.51 9.55 -16.10
N ALA A 196 -0.64 8.83 -14.98
CA ALA A 196 -1.05 7.42 -14.98
C ALA A 196 -2.33 7.22 -15.79
N ARG A 197 -3.36 8.04 -15.51
CA ARG A 197 -4.63 8.02 -16.25
C ARG A 197 -4.46 8.30 -17.75
N ARG A 198 -3.67 9.31 -18.12
CA ARG A 198 -3.43 9.69 -19.53
C ARG A 198 -2.79 8.56 -20.33
N HIS A 199 -1.90 7.81 -19.70
CA HIS A 199 -1.18 6.69 -20.31
C HIS A 199 -1.88 5.34 -20.09
N GLU A 200 -3.14 5.35 -19.64
CA GLU A 200 -3.96 4.15 -19.40
C GLU A 200 -3.29 3.15 -18.43
N ALA A 201 -2.50 3.66 -17.49
CA ALA A 201 -1.90 2.91 -16.41
C ALA A 201 -2.72 3.10 -15.14
N LEU A 202 -2.81 2.05 -14.32
CA LEU A 202 -3.49 2.15 -13.04
C LEU A 202 -2.64 2.92 -12.01
N LEU A 203 -3.28 3.66 -11.13
CA LEU A 203 -2.63 4.25 -9.96
C LEU A 203 -2.75 3.30 -8.76
N ILE A 204 -1.62 2.81 -8.26
CA ILE A 204 -1.54 2.04 -7.02
C ILE A 204 -0.96 2.94 -5.94
N VAL A 205 -1.73 3.19 -4.87
CA VAL A 205 -1.16 3.81 -3.65
C VAL A 205 -0.81 2.72 -2.66
N ASP A 206 0.47 2.63 -2.33
CA ASP A 206 0.95 1.81 -1.23
C ASP A 206 0.75 2.56 0.09
N ASP A 207 -0.38 2.26 0.75
CA ASP A 207 -0.79 2.91 1.99
C ASP A 207 -0.49 2.06 3.22
N ILE A 208 0.41 1.07 3.08
CA ILE A 208 0.75 0.12 4.14
C ILE A 208 1.29 0.84 5.39
N GLN A 209 2.17 1.84 5.23
CA GLN A 209 2.79 2.55 6.35
C GLN A 209 2.17 3.93 6.62
N ALA A 210 1.81 4.66 5.56
CA ALA A 210 1.30 6.02 5.64
C ALA A 210 -0.22 6.10 5.92
N GLY A 211 -0.93 4.99 5.76
CA GLY A 211 -2.37 4.88 5.99
C GLY A 211 -2.76 4.63 7.44
N VAL A 212 -4.03 4.29 7.62
CA VAL A 212 -4.69 4.01 8.91
C VAL A 212 -4.50 5.19 9.89
N GLY A 213 -4.72 6.42 9.41
CA GLY A 213 -4.65 7.62 10.27
C GLY A 213 -3.23 8.15 10.54
N ARG A 214 -2.18 7.50 10.01
CA ARG A 214 -0.78 7.89 10.29
C ARG A 214 -0.46 9.30 9.79
N THR A 215 -1.15 9.77 8.76
CA THR A 215 -0.97 11.07 8.11
C THR A 215 -2.18 11.98 8.33
N ASP A 216 -2.79 11.92 9.53
CA ASP A 216 -4.03 12.59 9.95
C ASP A 216 -5.30 11.94 9.38
N ALA A 217 -5.44 11.87 8.05
CA ALA A 217 -6.55 11.19 7.40
C ALA A 217 -6.40 9.65 7.44
N PHE A 218 -7.52 8.91 7.27
CA PHE A 218 -7.47 7.44 7.31
C PHE A 218 -6.60 6.89 6.18
N PHE A 219 -6.77 7.41 4.96
CA PHE A 219 -5.86 7.16 3.86
C PHE A 219 -4.97 8.38 3.60
N SER A 220 -3.70 8.12 3.33
CA SER A 220 -2.72 9.20 3.14
C SER A 220 -2.94 10.07 1.89
N PHE A 221 -3.71 9.57 0.94
CA PHE A 221 -4.01 10.25 -0.32
C PHE A 221 -5.21 11.20 -0.24
N GLU A 222 -5.95 11.23 0.88
CA GLU A 222 -7.16 12.05 1.03
C GLU A 222 -6.87 13.54 0.89
N ALA A 223 -5.80 14.03 1.53
CA ALA A 223 -5.40 15.44 1.46
C ALA A 223 -5.03 15.89 0.03
N ALA A 224 -4.61 14.95 -0.83
CA ALA A 224 -4.34 15.21 -2.23
C ALA A 224 -5.57 15.08 -3.14
N GLY A 225 -6.72 14.65 -2.60
CA GLY A 225 -7.96 14.45 -3.35
C GLY A 225 -7.87 13.33 -4.39
N LEU A 226 -6.93 12.39 -4.22
CA LEU A 226 -6.76 11.29 -5.17
C LEU A 226 -7.85 10.24 -4.99
N ARG A 227 -8.14 9.52 -6.07
CA ARG A 227 -8.90 8.27 -6.06
C ARG A 227 -8.07 7.21 -6.78
N PRO A 228 -7.18 6.49 -6.06
CA PRO A 228 -6.37 5.43 -6.65
C PRO A 228 -7.23 4.31 -7.23
N ASP A 229 -6.72 3.62 -8.24
CA ASP A 229 -7.38 2.45 -8.80
C ASP A 229 -7.25 1.24 -7.88
N ILE A 230 -6.11 1.13 -7.19
CA ILE A 230 -5.81 0.08 -6.21
C ILE A 230 -5.12 0.71 -4.99
N VAL A 231 -5.44 0.24 -3.79
CA VAL A 231 -4.77 0.64 -2.53
C VAL A 231 -4.31 -0.60 -1.77
N THR A 232 -3.03 -0.65 -1.38
CA THR A 232 -2.53 -1.73 -0.50
C THR A 232 -2.48 -1.28 0.94
N MET A 233 -2.96 -2.13 1.85
CA MET A 233 -2.98 -1.86 3.29
C MET A 233 -2.44 -3.06 4.07
N ALA A 234 -1.73 -2.81 5.16
CA ALA A 234 -1.30 -3.82 6.13
C ALA A 234 -0.99 -3.13 7.47
N LYS A 235 0.05 -3.57 8.18
CA LYS A 235 0.53 -2.96 9.43
C LYS A 235 -0.62 -2.71 10.42
N SER A 236 -1.05 -1.47 10.61
CA SER A 236 -2.05 -1.09 11.61
C SER A 236 -3.50 -1.47 11.26
N ILE A 237 -3.77 -2.04 10.08
CA ILE A 237 -5.15 -2.37 9.67
C ILE A 237 -5.85 -3.36 10.61
N SER A 238 -5.11 -4.28 11.26
CA SER A 238 -5.67 -5.20 12.25
C SER A 238 -5.97 -4.55 13.60
N GLY A 239 -5.49 -3.32 13.82
CA GLY A 239 -5.60 -2.56 15.06
C GLY A 239 -4.76 -3.08 16.23
N TYR A 240 -4.55 -4.39 16.33
CA TYR A 240 -3.93 -5.06 17.48
C TYR A 240 -2.52 -5.61 17.19
N GLY A 241 -1.97 -5.34 16.00
CA GLY A 241 -0.67 -5.89 15.56
C GLY A 241 -0.74 -7.33 15.06
N LEU A 242 -1.94 -7.87 14.85
CA LEU A 242 -2.13 -9.18 14.21
C LEU A 242 -1.79 -9.09 12.71
N PRO A 243 -1.19 -10.13 12.10
CA PRO A 243 -0.94 -10.15 10.66
C PRO A 243 -2.25 -10.02 9.86
N MET A 244 -2.34 -8.95 9.07
CA MET A 244 -3.48 -8.68 8.20
C MET A 244 -3.05 -7.76 7.08
N ALA A 245 -3.56 -7.99 5.88
CA ALA A 245 -3.37 -7.12 4.74
C ALA A 245 -4.62 -7.11 3.87
N LEU A 246 -4.85 -5.99 3.17
CA LEU A 246 -5.96 -5.78 2.25
C LEU A 246 -5.42 -5.23 0.93
N VAL A 247 -6.10 -5.58 -0.16
CA VAL A 247 -6.02 -4.84 -1.42
C VAL A 247 -7.41 -4.29 -1.71
N LEU A 248 -7.54 -2.97 -1.68
CA LEU A 248 -8.75 -2.28 -2.10
C LEU A 248 -8.67 -2.05 -3.60
N ILE A 249 -9.73 -2.38 -4.33
CA ILE A 249 -9.76 -2.36 -5.80
C ILE A 249 -11.00 -1.58 -6.22
N ASP A 250 -10.86 -0.57 -7.09
CA ASP A 250 -12.02 0.10 -7.71
C ASP A 250 -12.94 -0.98 -8.28
N ARG A 251 -14.23 -0.98 -7.89
CA ARG A 251 -15.17 -2.05 -8.26
C ARG A 251 -15.19 -2.32 -9.76
N LYS A 252 -14.98 -1.31 -10.61
CA LYS A 252 -14.94 -1.48 -12.08
C LYS A 252 -13.74 -2.31 -12.57
N LEU A 253 -12.71 -2.45 -11.73
CA LEU A 253 -11.45 -3.14 -11.98
C LEU A 253 -11.38 -4.53 -11.33
N ASP A 254 -12.45 -5.00 -10.68
CA ASP A 254 -12.50 -6.36 -10.15
C ASP A 254 -12.56 -7.38 -11.30
N LYS A 255 -11.38 -7.79 -11.78
CA LYS A 255 -11.17 -8.66 -12.94
C LYS A 255 -10.53 -9.99 -12.57
N TRP A 256 -10.47 -10.33 -11.29
CA TRP A 256 -10.14 -11.70 -10.89
C TRP A 256 -11.26 -12.64 -11.37
N GLU A 257 -10.87 -13.75 -11.99
CA GLU A 257 -11.80 -14.83 -12.30
C GLU A 257 -11.82 -15.80 -11.11
N PRO A 258 -12.98 -16.42 -10.79
CA PRO A 258 -13.07 -17.45 -9.75
C PRO A 258 -12.12 -18.64 -9.95
#